data_AF-A0A7W6N7G1-F1
#
_entry.id   AF-A0A7W6N7G1-F1
#
_cell.length_a   1.000
_cell.length_b   1.000
_cell.length_c   1.000
_cell.angle_alpha   90.00
_cell.angle_beta   90.00
_cell.angle_gamma   90.00
#
_symmetry.space_group_name_H-M   'P 1'
#
loop_
_entity.id
_entity.type
_entity.pdbx_description
1 polymer ?
#
loop_
_entity_poly.entity_id
_entity_poly.type
_entity_poly.pdbx_seq_one_letter_code
_entity_poly.pdbx_strand_id
1 'polypeptide(L)' 'MRSLPSAPMLNGARLNGEVVQDADCHVTAADLTEGALKLTAGKKRHVLVQVGD' A
#
# COMPACT_ATOMS: atom_id res chain seq x y z
N MET A 1 12.75 23.68 -11.41
CA MET A 1 12.74 22.55 -10.46
C MET A 1 11.89 21.45 -11.10
N ARG A 2 12.49 20.50 -11.83
CA ARG A 2 11.75 19.41 -12.49
C ARG A 2 11.69 18.24 -11.51
N SER A 3 10.49 17.86 -11.07
CA SER A 3 10.27 16.63 -10.32
C SER A 3 10.71 15.45 -11.20
N LEU A 4 11.69 14.68 -10.74
CA LEU A 4 12.12 13.46 -11.41
C LEU A 4 11.00 12.41 -11.29
N PRO A 5 10.71 11.62 -12.33
CA PRO A 5 9.79 10.51 -12.19
C PRO A 5 10.40 9.51 -11.19
N SER A 6 9.75 9.37 -10.03
CA SER A 6 10.11 8.38 -9.02
C SER A 6 10.09 7.00 -9.68
N ALA A 7 11.27 6.41 -9.89
CA ALA A 7 11.38 5.06 -10.42
C ALA A 7 10.53 4.10 -9.56
N PRO A 8 9.79 3.15 -10.16
CA PRO A 8 9.01 2.21 -9.37
C PRO A 8 9.96 1.44 -8.45
N MET A 9 9.84 1.67 -7.14
CA MET A 9 10.69 1.02 -6.16
C MET A 9 10.41 -0.47 -6.20
N LEU A 10 11.34 -1.24 -6.76
CA LEU A 10 11.26 -2.70 -6.93
C LEU A 10 11.01 -3.47 -5.63
N ASN A 11 11.12 -2.79 -4.48
CA ASN A 11 10.94 -3.31 -3.12
C ASN A 11 9.93 -2.51 -2.26
N GLY A 12 9.08 -1.69 -2.87
CA GLY A 12 8.11 -0.83 -2.15
C GLY A 12 6.97 -1.60 -1.45
N ALA A 13 6.18 -0.85 -0.68
CA ALA A 13 4.94 -1.36 -0.11
C ALA A 13 3.80 -1.30 -1.15
N ARG A 14 2.85 -2.23 -1.04
CA ARG A 14 1.62 -2.24 -1.83
C ARG A 14 0.42 -2.44 -0.93
N LEU A 15 -0.63 -1.67 -1.16
CA LEU A 15 -1.95 -1.82 -0.53
C LEU A 15 -2.91 -2.36 -1.59
N ASN A 16 -3.55 -3.50 -1.31
CA ASN A 16 -4.44 -4.19 -2.24
C ASN A 16 -3.87 -4.51 -3.64
N GLY A 17 -2.54 -4.43 -3.80
CA GLY A 17 -1.84 -4.65 -5.07
C GLY A 17 -1.30 -3.36 -5.71
N GLU A 18 -1.81 -2.21 -5.29
CA GLU A 18 -1.38 -0.88 -5.73
C GLU A 18 -0.13 -0.42 -4.98
N VAL A 19 0.80 0.21 -5.68
CA VAL A 19 2.06 0.67 -5.09
C VAL A 19 1.80 1.91 -4.22
N VAL A 20 2.25 1.86 -2.98
CA VAL A 20 2.23 3.02 -2.09
C VAL A 20 3.32 3.99 -2.55
N GLN A 21 2.89 5.17 -3.00
CA GLN A 21 3.80 6.24 -3.44
C GLN A 21 4.01 7.29 -2.34
N ASP A 22 3.04 7.43 -1.45
CA ASP A 22 3.05 8.35 -0.31
C ASP A 22 2.93 7.56 1.00
N ALA A 23 3.90 7.73 1.88
CA ALA A 23 3.96 7.02 3.15
C ALA A 23 2.93 7.55 4.17
N ASP A 24 2.51 8.81 4.02
CA ASP A 24 1.53 9.46 4.89
C ASP A 24 0.09 9.32 4.34
N CYS A 25 -0.12 8.49 3.32
CA CYS A 25 -1.44 8.26 2.75
C CYS A 25 -2.38 7.63 3.79
N HIS A 26 -3.51 8.30 4.05
CA HIS A 26 -4.53 7.81 4.96
C HIS A 26 -5.36 6.71 4.29
N VAL A 27 -5.38 5.54 4.94
CA VAL A 27 -6.29 4.44 4.58
C VAL A 27 -7.65 4.69 5.22
N THR A 28 -8.71 4.64 4.40
CA THR A 28 -10.09 4.83 4.83
C THR A 28 -10.91 3.57 4.64
N ALA A 29 -12.16 3.57 5.13
CA ALA A 29 -13.09 2.46 4.93
C ALA A 29 -13.37 2.17 3.44
N ALA A 30 -13.22 3.16 2.55
CA ALA A 30 -13.41 2.98 1.11
C ALA A 30 -12.28 2.14 0.46
N ASP A 31 -11.11 2.09 1.10
CA ASP A 31 -9.96 1.32 0.62
C ASP A 31 -10.01 -0.16 1.08
N LEU A 32 -10.96 -0.50 1.95
CA LEU A 32 -11.12 -1.86 2.45
C LEU A 32 -11.81 -2.74 1.41
N THR A 33 -11.29 -3.94 1.22
CA THR A 33 -11.97 -5.01 0.49
C THR A 33 -12.49 -6.01 1.53
N GLU A 34 -13.81 -6.11 1.64
CA GLU A 34 -14.47 -7.01 2.61
C GLU A 34 -14.03 -6.75 4.07
N GLY A 35 -13.81 -5.48 4.43
CA GLY A 35 -13.38 -5.09 5.79
C GLY A 35 -11.90 -5.32 6.09
N ALA A 36 -11.12 -5.74 5.09
CA ALA A 36 -9.70 -6.00 5.23
C ALA A 36 -8.88 -5.28 4.15
N LEU A 37 -7.58 -5.17 4.40
CA LEU A 37 -6.62 -4.64 3.46
C LEU A 37 -5.42 -5.57 3.36
N LYS A 38 -4.98 -5.85 2.12
CA LYS A 38 -3.79 -6.66 1.86
C LYS A 38 -2.57 -5.76 1.75
N LEU A 39 -1.71 -5.78 2.76
CA LEU A 39 -0.41 -5.09 2.75
C LEU A 39 0.67 -6.05 2.26
N THR A 40 1.41 -5.64 1.23
CA THR A 40 2.56 -6.38 0.72
C THR A 40 3.82 -5.53 0.85
N ALA A 41 4.86 -6.05 1.49
CA ALA A 41 6.15 -5.36 1.65
C ALA A 41 7.25 -6.08 0.85
N GLY A 42 7.61 -5.53 -0.31
CA GLY A 42 8.56 -6.17 -1.23
C GLY A 42 7.97 -7.41 -1.92
N LYS A 43 8.77 -8.45 -2.12
CA LYS A 43 8.41 -9.59 -2.98
C LYS A 43 7.60 -10.72 -2.33
N LYS A 44 7.71 -10.94 -1.02
CA LYS A 44 7.18 -12.16 -0.37
C LYS A 44 6.53 -11.95 1.00
N ARG A 45 6.52 -10.71 1.52
CA ARG A 45 5.91 -10.42 2.83
C ARG A 45 4.53 -9.89 2.58
N HIS A 46 3.52 -10.68 2.92
CA HIS A 46 2.12 -10.33 2.78
C HIS A 46 1.45 -10.42 4.14
N VAL A 47 0.71 -9.38 4.50
CA VAL A 47 -0.09 -9.31 5.72
C VAL A 47 -1.50 -8.92 5.32
N LEU A 48 -2.48 -9.61 5.88
CA LEU A 48 -3.86 -9.18 5.83
C LEU A 48 -4.14 -8.38 7.10
N VAL A 49 -4.50 -7.12 6.94
CA VAL A 49 -4.91 -6.25 8.04
C VAL A 49 -6.42 -6.24 8.06
N GLN A 50 -7.03 -6.69 9.14
CA GLN A 50 -8.46 -6.56 9.37
C GLN A 50 -8.69 -5.37 10.29
N VAL A 51 -9.67 -4.54 9.95
CA VAL A 51 -10.11 -3.50 10.89
C VAL A 51 -10.95 -4.20 11.95
N GLY A 52 -10.39 -4.28 13.16
CA GLY A 52 -11.13 -4.68 14.34
C GLY A 52 -11.93 -3.51 14.89
N ASP A 53 -13.00 -3.83 15.62
CA ASP A 53 -13.79 -2.86 16.41
C ASP A 53 -12.96 -2.28 17.57
#